data_AF-A0A397YV47-F1
#
_entry.id   AF-A0A397YV47-F1
#
_cell.length_a   1.000
_cell.length_b   1.000
_cell.length_c   1.000
_cell.angle_alpha   90.00
_cell.angle_beta   90.00
_cell.angle_gamma   90.00
#
_symmetry.space_group_name_H-M   'P 1'
#
loop_
_entity.id
_entity.type
_entity.pdbx_description
1 polymer ?
#
loop_
_entity_poly.entity_id
_entity_poly.type
_entity_poly.pdbx_seq_one_letter_code
_entity_poly.pdbx_strand_id
1 'polypeptide(L)'
;YYSMYKHVEKLAQEIRKGAAPGDGVNAKLWQVLETLQEDVLSKMSSPLKSDAHLITPNDLDEADEFVFCLSKRFGMMAAQFKAFLDETGGLWRTQQLAGKPARIFYSTESQGGGQEAMV
;
A
#
# COMPACT_ATOMS: atom_id res chain seq x y z
N TYR A 1 -0.89 1.68 -1.94
CA TYR A 1 -1.36 1.48 -0.56
C TYR A 1 -2.42 0.38 -0.53
N TYR A 2 -2.72 -0.22 0.62
CA TYR A 2 -3.91 -1.06 0.80
C TYR A 2 -4.73 -0.56 1.99
N SER A 3 -6.05 -0.42 1.82
CA SER A 3 -6.95 0.10 2.84
C SER A 3 -8.34 -0.52 2.75
N MET A 4 -8.74 -1.25 3.79
CA MET A 4 -10.11 -1.77 3.90
C MET A 4 -11.07 -0.69 4.43
N TYR A 5 -10.74 -0.07 5.57
CA TYR A 5 -11.60 0.89 6.27
C TYR A 5 -11.18 2.36 6.07
N LYS A 6 -10.62 2.71 4.90
CA LYS A 6 -10.21 4.09 4.52
C LYS A 6 -9.13 4.79 5.35
N HIS A 7 -8.73 4.29 6.53
CA HIS A 7 -7.69 4.92 7.35
C HIS A 7 -6.33 5.05 6.63
N VAL A 8 -5.89 3.98 5.97
CA VAL A 8 -4.62 3.96 5.24
C VAL A 8 -4.71 4.77 3.95
N GLU A 9 -5.88 4.81 3.31
CA GLU A 9 -6.14 5.70 2.16
C GLU A 9 -5.96 7.17 2.55
N LYS A 10 -6.58 7.60 3.66
CA LYS A 10 -6.42 8.97 4.18
C LYS A 10 -4.95 9.28 4.47
N LEU A 11 -4.23 8.35 5.13
CA LEU A 11 -2.80 8.50 5.39
C LEU A 11 -1.99 8.68 4.10
N ALA A 12 -2.24 7.84 3.09
CA ALA A 12 -1.55 7.91 1.80
C ALA A 12 -1.86 9.21 1.05
N GLN A 13 -3.09 9.72 1.14
CA GLN A 13 -3.47 11.02 0.58
C GLN A 13 -2.73 12.18 1.25
N GLU A 14 -2.59 12.18 2.58
CA GLU A 14 -1.83 13.22 3.29
C GLU A 14 -0.33 13.15 2.99
N ILE A 15 0.25 11.96 2.89
CA ILE A 15 1.65 11.81 2.47
C ILE A 15 1.85 12.34 1.05
N ARG A 16 0.94 12.02 0.11
CA ARG A 16 0.98 12.56 -1.26
C ARG A 16 0.91 14.09 -1.27
N LYS A 17 0.04 14.69 -0.46
CA LYS A 17 -0.07 16.15 -0.32
C LYS A 17 1.21 16.77 0.25
N GLY A 18 1.91 16.08 1.14
CA GLY A 18 3.21 16.52 1.65
C GLY A 18 4.34 16.42 0.62
N ALA A 19 4.24 15.46 -0.31
CA ALA A 19 5.23 15.24 -1.37
C ALA A 19 5.06 16.14 -2.61
N ALA A 20 3.87 16.72 -2.83
CA ALA A 20 3.58 17.63 -3.94
C ALA A 20 3.29 19.04 -3.39
N PRO A 21 3.80 20.18 -3.93
CA PRO A 21 4.27 20.44 -5.30
C PRO A 21 5.53 21.37 -5.40
N GLY A 22 6.38 21.47 -4.38
CA GLY A 22 7.53 22.40 -4.38
C GLY A 22 8.79 21.89 -5.08
N ASP A 23 8.98 20.57 -5.14
CA ASP A 23 10.29 19.96 -5.38
C ASP A 23 10.40 19.22 -6.73
N GLY A 24 9.47 19.44 -7.66
CA GLY A 24 9.46 18.73 -8.96
C GLY A 24 9.04 17.25 -8.88
N VAL A 25 8.45 16.83 -7.76
CA VAL A 25 8.02 15.44 -7.52
C VAL A 25 6.61 15.18 -8.09
N ASN A 26 6.47 14.16 -8.93
CA ASN A 26 5.18 13.68 -9.44
C ASN A 26 4.64 12.50 -8.60
N ALA A 27 3.98 12.83 -7.49
CA ALA A 27 3.45 11.81 -6.58
C ALA A 27 2.11 11.23 -7.07
N LYS A 28 2.13 10.00 -7.61
CA LYS A 28 0.93 9.24 -8.00
C LYS A 28 0.40 8.39 -6.84
N LEU A 29 -0.92 8.24 -6.75
CA LEU A 29 -1.57 7.44 -5.70
C LEU A 29 -2.21 6.19 -6.30
N TRP A 30 -1.81 5.02 -5.82
CA TRP A 30 -2.30 3.74 -6.31
C TRP A 30 -2.73 2.80 -5.18
N GLN A 31 -3.77 2.01 -5.43
CA GLN A 31 -4.32 1.02 -4.51
C GLN A 31 -3.93 -0.40 -4.94
N VAL A 32 -3.57 -1.25 -3.98
CA VAL A 32 -3.41 -2.69 -4.19
C VAL A 32 -4.76 -3.38 -4.28
N LEU A 33 -4.88 -4.33 -5.20
CA LEU A 33 -6.10 -5.10 -5.45
C LEU A 33 -6.62 -5.80 -4.19
N GLU A 34 -7.94 -5.79 -4.02
CA GLU A 34 -8.62 -6.54 -2.97
C GLU A 34 -8.71 -8.03 -3.34
N THR A 35 -8.42 -8.92 -2.38
CA THR A 35 -8.42 -10.38 -2.59
C THR A 35 -9.66 -11.05 -1.98
N LEU A 36 -10.39 -10.37 -1.11
CA LEU A 36 -11.61 -10.90 -0.50
C LEU A 36 -12.79 -10.77 -1.46
N GLN A 37 -13.68 -11.77 -1.40
CA GLN A 37 -14.93 -11.76 -2.17
C GLN A 37 -15.89 -10.68 -1.65
N GLU A 38 -16.73 -10.16 -2.55
CA GLU A 38 -17.66 -9.06 -2.25
C GLU A 38 -18.66 -9.40 -1.14
N ASP A 39 -19.07 -10.66 -1.01
CA ASP A 39 -19.98 -11.10 0.06
C ASP A 39 -19.29 -11.04 1.43
N VAL A 40 -17.99 -11.36 1.51
CA VAL A 40 -17.19 -11.25 2.73
C VAL A 40 -16.99 -9.78 3.09
N LEU A 41 -16.67 -8.92 2.11
CA LEU A 41 -16.56 -7.47 2.30
C LEU A 41 -17.86 -6.86 2.84
N SER A 42 -18.99 -7.29 2.29
CA SER A 42 -20.32 -6.87 2.73
C SER A 42 -20.58 -7.27 4.19
N LYS A 43 -20.27 -8.51 4.57
CA LYS A 43 -20.40 -8.99 5.97
C LYS A 43 -19.51 -8.25 6.95
N MET A 44 -18.36 -7.74 6.50
CA MET A 44 -17.43 -6.96 7.31
C MET A 44 -17.74 -5.46 7.32
N SER A 45 -18.86 -5.05 6.72
CA SER A 45 -19.27 -3.65 6.57
C SER A 45 -18.15 -2.78 5.98
N SER A 46 -17.43 -3.34 4.99
CA SER A 46 -16.40 -2.59 4.29
C SER A 46 -17.02 -1.40 3.55
N PRO A 47 -16.46 -0.19 3.66
CA PRO A 47 -16.91 0.96 2.88
C PRO A 47 -16.72 0.73 1.38
N LEU A 48 -17.39 1.58 0.57
CA LEU A 48 -17.27 1.58 -0.89
C LEU A 48 -15.81 1.65 -1.36
N LYS A 49 -15.55 1.03 -2.51
CA LYS A 49 -14.23 1.01 -3.16
C LYS A 49 -13.73 2.44 -3.40
N SER A 50 -12.41 2.64 -3.33
CA SER A 50 -11.80 3.93 -3.67
C SER A 50 -11.81 4.11 -5.20
N ASP A 51 -11.75 5.37 -5.63
CA ASP A 51 -11.54 5.75 -7.03
C ASP A 51 -10.05 5.68 -7.44
N ALA A 52 -9.15 5.32 -6.52
CA ALA A 52 -7.72 5.21 -6.80
C ALA A 52 -7.42 4.09 -7.82
N HIS A 53 -6.48 4.35 -8.72
CA HIS A 53 -6.03 3.38 -9.71
C HIS A 53 -5.41 2.14 -9.05
N LEU A 54 -5.71 0.97 -9.60
CA LEU A 54 -5.14 -0.28 -9.14
C LEU A 54 -3.72 -0.46 -9.67
N ILE A 55 -2.78 -0.79 -8.78
CA ILE A 55 -1.38 -1.04 -9.16
C ILE A 55 -1.19 -2.49 -9.58
N THR A 56 -0.41 -2.68 -10.63
CA THR A 56 0.15 -3.97 -11.04
C THR A 56 1.65 -4.00 -10.72
N PRO A 57 2.27 -5.19 -10.58
CA PRO A 57 3.70 -5.29 -10.31
C PRO A 57 4.56 -4.48 -11.30
N ASN A 58 4.24 -4.52 -12.60
CA ASN A 58 5.03 -3.85 -13.63
C ASN A 58 5.04 -2.32 -13.49
N ASP A 59 4.01 -1.72 -12.89
CA ASP A 59 3.96 -0.28 -12.64
C ASP A 59 5.03 0.19 -11.64
N LEU A 60 5.61 -0.73 -10.84
CA LEU A 60 6.70 -0.40 -9.91
C LEU A 60 8.00 -0.03 -10.63
N ASP A 61 8.21 -0.49 -11.86
CA ASP A 61 9.43 -0.19 -12.60
C ASP A 61 9.48 1.29 -13.07
N GLU A 62 8.32 1.93 -13.22
CA GLU A 62 8.22 3.32 -13.65
C GLU A 62 8.55 4.34 -12.55
N ALA A 63 8.52 3.93 -11.28
CA ALA A 63 8.72 4.85 -10.15
C ALA A 63 10.20 4.93 -9.75
N ASP A 64 10.66 6.13 -9.39
CA ASP A 64 12.00 6.34 -8.83
C ASP A 64 12.05 6.02 -7.31
N GLU A 65 10.96 6.32 -6.60
CA GLU A 65 10.82 6.11 -5.16
C GLU A 65 9.46 5.52 -4.81
N PHE A 66 9.42 4.74 -3.71
CA PHE A 66 8.21 4.10 -3.22
C PHE A 66 7.79 4.63 -1.86
N VAL A 67 6.48 4.81 -1.69
CA VAL A 67 5.83 4.98 -0.40
C VAL A 67 4.74 3.94 -0.24
N PHE A 68 4.98 2.96 0.62
CA PHE A 68 4.03 1.91 0.91
C PHE A 68 3.24 2.23 2.17
N CYS A 69 1.93 2.44 2.02
CA CYS A 69 1.02 2.59 3.15
C CYS A 69 0.16 1.33 3.28
N LEU A 70 0.17 0.70 4.45
CA LEU A 70 -0.52 -0.58 4.67
C LEU A 70 -1.16 -0.68 6.06
N SER A 71 -2.26 -1.42 6.17
CA SER A 71 -2.83 -1.78 7.46
C SER A 71 -2.09 -2.97 8.07
N LYS A 72 -1.87 -2.93 9.38
CA LYS A 72 -1.27 -4.04 10.12
C LYS A 72 -2.34 -5.05 10.51
N ARG A 73 -2.03 -6.33 10.34
CA ARG A 73 -2.82 -7.47 10.80
C ARG A 73 -1.91 -8.32 11.68
N PHE A 74 -2.09 -8.23 13.00
CA PHE A 74 -1.24 -8.92 14.00
C PHE A 74 0.27 -8.64 13.82
N GLY A 75 0.64 -7.38 13.57
CA GLY A 75 2.04 -6.98 13.32
C GLY A 75 2.55 -7.25 11.90
N MET A 76 1.83 -8.06 11.11
CA MET A 76 2.15 -8.35 9.71
C MET A 76 1.45 -7.37 8.76
N MET A 77 1.89 -7.33 7.50
CA MET A 77 1.12 -6.67 6.44
C MET A 77 -0.18 -7.41 6.14
N ALA A 78 -1.20 -6.70 5.66
CA ALA A 78 -2.41 -7.32 5.15
C ALA A 78 -2.11 -8.31 3.99
N ALA A 79 -2.88 -9.39 3.91
CA ALA A 79 -2.67 -10.45 2.91
C ALA A 79 -2.71 -9.94 1.46
N GLN A 80 -3.57 -8.95 1.18
CA GLN A 80 -3.68 -8.28 -0.11
C GLN A 80 -2.35 -7.64 -0.53
N PHE A 81 -1.70 -6.96 0.41
CA PHE A 81 -0.41 -6.31 0.16
C PHE A 81 0.72 -7.35 0.00
N LYS A 82 0.67 -8.42 0.79
CA LYS A 82 1.62 -9.54 0.66
C LYS A 82 1.51 -10.23 -0.70
N ALA A 83 0.29 -10.51 -1.15
CA ALA A 83 0.03 -11.11 -2.46
C ALA A 83 0.58 -10.24 -3.60
N PHE A 84 0.35 -8.92 -3.55
CA PHE A 84 0.93 -7.98 -4.51
C PHE A 84 2.47 -8.04 -4.55
N LEU A 85 3.13 -8.09 -3.39
CA LEU A 85 4.59 -8.23 -3.35
C LEU A 85 5.05 -9.60 -3.86
N ASP A 86 4.29 -10.67 -3.61
CA ASP A 86 4.61 -12.01 -4.10
C ASP A 86 4.56 -12.11 -5.64
N GLU A 87 3.74 -11.28 -6.29
CA GLU A 87 3.69 -11.16 -7.75
C GLU A 87 4.92 -10.43 -8.34
N THR A 88 5.76 -9.79 -7.53
CA THR A 88 6.96 -9.06 -8.01
C THR A 88 8.17 -9.96 -8.31
N GLY A 89 8.02 -11.29 -8.29
CA GLY A 89 9.11 -12.24 -8.52
C GLY A 89 9.86 -12.05 -9.85
N GLY A 90 9.17 -11.57 -10.89
CA GLY A 90 9.81 -11.20 -12.17
C GLY A 90 10.78 -10.03 -12.03
N LEU A 91 10.34 -8.95 -11.38
CA LEU A 91 11.14 -7.74 -11.12
C LEU A 91 12.31 -8.03 -10.17
N TRP A 92 12.07 -8.92 -9.19
CA TRP A 92 13.11 -9.36 -8.26
C TRP A 92 14.24 -10.09 -9.00
N ARG A 93 13.90 -11.00 -9.92
CA ARG A 93 14.88 -11.76 -10.71
C ARG A 93 15.79 -10.85 -11.54
N THR A 94 15.23 -9.77 -12.09
CA THR A 94 15.95 -8.79 -12.94
C THR A 94 16.56 -7.64 -12.16
N GLN A 95 16.35 -7.59 -10.84
CA GLN A 95 16.77 -6.49 -9.95
C GLN A 95 16.23 -5.11 -10.36
N GLN A 96 15.08 -5.04 -11.04
CA GLN A 96 14.51 -3.77 -11.53
C GLN A 96 14.20 -2.75 -10.42
N LEU A 97 13.93 -3.23 -9.21
CA LEU A 97 13.63 -2.36 -8.06
C LEU A 97 14.86 -2.07 -7.20
N ALA A 98 16.04 -2.60 -7.55
CA ALA A 98 17.25 -2.43 -6.74
C ALA A 98 17.73 -0.97 -6.76
N GLY A 99 18.13 -0.45 -5.60
CA GLY A 99 18.61 0.92 -5.43
C GLY A 99 17.52 1.99 -5.34
N LYS A 100 16.26 1.65 -5.62
CA LYS A 100 15.12 2.57 -5.50
C LYS A 100 14.72 2.75 -4.04
N PRO A 101 14.71 3.98 -3.49
CA PRO A 101 14.30 4.23 -2.11
C PRO A 101 12.86 3.80 -1.83
N ALA A 102 12.61 3.26 -0.64
CA ALA A 102 11.27 2.89 -0.19
C ALA A 102 11.03 3.35 1.25
N ARG A 103 9.85 3.92 1.50
CA ARG A 103 9.34 4.27 2.84
C ARG A 103 8.08 3.49 3.13
N ILE A 104 7.90 3.07 4.38
CA ILE A 104 6.73 2.31 4.81
C ILE A 104 6.03 3.08 5.92
N PHE A 105 4.72 3.24 5.76
CA PHE A 105 3.82 3.79 6.75
C PHE A 105 2.73 2.77 7.06
N TYR A 106 2.31 2.70 8.32
CA TYR A 106 1.33 1.73 8.77
C TYR A 106 0.24 2.35 9.62
N SER A 107 -0.90 1.66 9.67
CA SER A 107 -1.99 1.93 10.58
C SER A 107 -2.28 0.68 11.40
N THR A 108 -2.30 0.83 12.73
CA THR A 108 -2.75 -0.18 13.69
C THR A 108 -3.97 0.34 14.42
N GLU A 109 -4.75 -0.58 15.00
CA GLU A 109 -5.93 -0.23 15.81
C GLU A 109 -5.54 0.27 17.21
N SER A 110 -4.46 -0.25 17.79
CA SER A 110 -4.01 0.08 19.15
C SER A 110 -2.54 0.48 19.19
N GLN A 111 -2.15 1.20 20.25
CA GLN A 111 -0.76 1.65 20.47
C GLN A 111 0.24 0.49 20.51
N GLY A 112 -0.14 -0.64 21.11
CA GLY A 112 0.67 -1.87 21.15
C GLY A 112 0.46 -2.81 19.96
N GLY A 113 -0.34 -2.44 18.96
CA GLY A 113 -0.80 -3.31 17.87
C GLY A 113 0.23 -3.62 16.78
N GLY A 114 1.52 -3.59 17.10
CA GLY A 114 2.60 -3.78 16.11
C GLY A 114 2.89 -2.50 15.31
N GLN A 115 2.94 -1.36 16.00
CA GLN A 115 3.41 -0.10 15.41
C GLN A 115 4.86 -0.28 14.96
N GLU A 116 5.77 -0.68 15.83
CA GLU A 116 7.19 -0.83 15.48
C GLU A 116 7.52 -2.20 14.88
N ALA A 117 6.91 -3.25 15.44
CA ALA A 117 7.21 -4.62 15.04
C ALA A 117 6.59 -4.94 13.67
N MET A 118 7.42 -5.48 12.78
CA MET A 118 7.01 -6.20 11.60
C MET A 118 7.64 -7.58 11.69
N VAL A 119 6.83 -8.58 12.02
CA VAL A 119 7.23 -10.00 11.99
C VAL A 119 6.89 -10.58 10.62
#